data_AF-S2W147-F1
#
_entry.id   AF-S2W147-F1
#
_cell.length_a   1.000
_cell.length_b   1.000
_cell.length_c   1.000
_cell.angle_alpha   90.00
_cell.angle_beta   90.00
_cell.angle_gamma   90.00
#
_symmetry.space_group_name_H-M   'P 1'
#
loop_
_entity.id
_entity.type
_entity.pdbx_description
1 polymer ?
#
loop_
_entity_poly.entity_id
_entity_poly.type
_entity_poly.pdbx_seq_one_letter_code
_entity_poly.pdbx_strand_id
1 'polypeptide(L)'
;MNSFNEQDHPRDQVGRWTTKPGSTSAPEADFNQFEFYPSIATMVVDGPLEADSYPWRDPAVKDRIEVLKIRTSSPADSVAGAFEGMEKLVEVDLPRDFFAPATPGGQVDASWMFMNCPKLERVNARDWDTSKISDAQFMFAGCKSLQSLDAGGWDTSNLDCASAMFTDCENLGHLDVGEWDTSNLRYANSMFDNCRSLQYLDTREWDTGKLEDAKKMFSNCQELRGLDTSGWNTSRLARSEEMFANCHGLEHADLSRWDTGSLRRADAMFTGCTSLETVDLCGWNTDALESTRGMFLFCPNLKEAKLPVADVAARPDSRHLLFDTSELGDGVKVQAPNLAKR
;
A
#
# COMPACT_ATOMS: atom_id res chain seq x y z
N MET A 1 30.83 12.91 4.33
CA MET A 1 31.29 12.06 3.20
C MET A 1 32.59 11.39 3.59
N ASN A 2 32.52 10.20 4.17
CA ASN A 2 33.64 9.26 4.17
C ASN A 2 33.11 8.03 3.44
N SER A 3 33.55 7.82 2.20
CA SER A 3 33.27 6.60 1.45
C SER A 3 34.00 5.45 2.15
N PHE A 4 33.26 4.43 2.56
CA PHE A 4 33.84 3.19 3.07
C PHE A 4 34.66 2.53 1.94
N ASN A 5 35.98 2.38 2.14
CA ASN A 5 36.90 1.80 1.16
C ASN A 5 37.39 0.43 1.65
N GLU A 6 37.09 -0.64 0.92
CA GLU A 6 37.52 -2.01 1.27
C GLU A 6 39.06 -2.16 1.33
N GLN A 7 39.83 -1.31 0.62
CA GLN A 7 41.30 -1.37 0.68
C GLN A 7 41.88 -0.87 2.02
N ASP A 8 41.13 -0.06 2.75
CA ASP A 8 41.54 0.49 4.05
C ASP A 8 41.07 -0.37 5.24
N HIS A 9 40.17 -1.34 4.97
CA HIS A 9 39.57 -2.25 5.96
C HIS A 9 39.57 -3.71 5.46
N PRO A 10 40.69 -4.45 5.57
CA PRO A 10 40.76 -5.85 5.15
C PRO A 10 39.86 -6.75 6.02
N ARG A 11 39.36 -7.86 5.45
CA ARG A 11 38.53 -8.83 6.17
C ARG A 11 39.36 -9.95 6.80
N ASP A 12 38.95 -10.45 7.97
CA ASP A 12 39.55 -11.64 8.58
C ASP A 12 39.02 -12.95 7.93
N GLN A 13 39.52 -14.10 8.40
CA GLN A 13 39.16 -15.42 7.85
C GLN A 13 37.69 -15.79 8.05
N VAL A 14 36.96 -15.07 8.91
CA VAL A 14 35.52 -15.26 9.13
C VAL A 14 34.68 -14.11 8.54
N GLY A 15 35.30 -13.20 7.79
CA GLY A 15 34.62 -12.14 7.04
C GLY A 15 34.39 -10.84 7.81
N ARG A 16 34.93 -10.68 9.02
CA ARG A 16 34.83 -9.46 9.83
C ARG A 16 35.77 -8.39 9.31
N TRP A 17 35.34 -7.14 9.36
CA TRP A 17 36.17 -6.00 8.98
C TRP A 17 37.26 -5.78 10.04
N THR A 18 38.52 -5.59 9.61
CA THR A 18 39.66 -5.35 10.49
C THR A 18 40.33 -4.01 10.19
N THR A 19 41.01 -3.42 11.17
CA THR A 19 41.85 -2.24 10.96
C THR A 19 43.21 -2.64 10.38
N LYS A 20 43.75 -1.80 9.50
CA LYS A 20 45.11 -1.96 8.99
C LYS A 20 46.12 -1.86 10.15
N PRO A 21 47.12 -2.75 10.26
CA PRO A 21 48.12 -2.67 11.31
C PRO A 21 48.90 -1.34 11.22
N GLY A 22 48.76 -0.46 12.22
CA GLY A 22 49.57 0.76 12.37
C GLY A 22 48.86 2.12 12.22
N SER A 23 47.52 2.20 12.10
CA SER A 23 46.83 3.50 12.13
C SER A 23 46.60 3.97 13.58
N THR A 24 47.02 5.21 13.88
CA THR A 24 46.87 5.86 15.19
C THR A 24 46.08 7.15 15.05
N SER A 25 44.81 7.08 14.62
CA SER A 25 43.86 8.19 14.78
C SER A 25 42.43 7.81 14.37
N ALA A 26 41.63 7.34 15.33
CA ALA A 26 40.18 7.56 15.51
C ALA A 26 39.73 6.70 16.71
N PRO A 27 38.74 7.12 17.52
CA PRO A 27 38.21 6.28 18.58
C PRO A 27 37.73 4.95 17.98
N GLU A 28 37.96 3.85 18.68
CA GLU A 28 37.58 2.48 18.29
C GLU A 28 36.11 2.42 17.84
N ALA A 29 35.85 2.62 16.55
CA ALA A 29 34.59 2.24 15.94
C ALA A 29 34.62 0.71 15.87
N ASP A 30 33.87 0.08 16.77
CA ASP A 30 33.80 -1.36 16.95
C ASP A 30 33.33 -2.01 15.63
N PHE A 31 34.24 -2.61 14.87
CA PHE A 31 33.95 -3.28 13.59
C PHE A 31 33.15 -4.60 13.76
N ASN A 32 32.63 -4.88 14.96
CA ASN A 32 31.78 -6.03 15.29
C ASN A 32 30.27 -5.81 15.01
N GLN A 33 29.87 -4.69 14.42
CA GLN A 33 28.44 -4.34 14.28
C GLN A 33 27.74 -5.07 13.12
N PHE A 34 28.49 -5.58 12.14
CA PHE A 34 27.97 -6.24 10.94
C PHE A 34 28.71 -7.54 10.66
N GLU A 35 27.98 -8.64 10.50
CA GLU A 35 28.54 -9.94 10.14
C GLU A 35 27.81 -10.52 8.93
N PHE A 36 28.55 -10.70 7.82
CA PHE A 36 28.02 -11.30 6.61
C PHE A 36 28.53 -12.75 6.48
N TYR A 37 27.59 -13.68 6.33
CA TYR A 37 27.82 -15.11 6.20
C TYR A 37 27.59 -15.55 4.75
N PRO A 38 28.65 -15.63 3.90
CA PRO A 38 28.49 -15.82 2.45
C PRO A 38 27.91 -17.19 2.07
N SER A 39 28.16 -18.22 2.88
CA SER A 39 27.67 -19.58 2.63
C SER A 39 26.15 -19.72 2.70
N ILE A 40 25.48 -18.78 3.36
CA ILE A 40 24.03 -18.73 3.55
C ILE A 40 23.44 -17.36 3.19
N ALA A 41 24.20 -16.52 2.48
CA ALA A 41 23.79 -15.19 2.03
C ALA A 41 23.11 -14.32 3.12
N THR A 42 23.54 -14.45 4.37
CA THR A 42 22.90 -13.80 5.52
C THR A 42 23.75 -12.64 6.03
N MET A 43 23.14 -11.48 6.24
CA MET A 43 23.71 -10.36 6.96
C MET A 43 23.07 -10.26 8.35
N VAL A 44 23.89 -10.17 9.39
CA VAL A 44 23.47 -9.91 10.77
C VAL A 44 24.00 -8.55 11.19
N VAL A 45 23.14 -7.74 11.80
CA VAL A 45 23.48 -6.43 12.36
C VAL A 45 23.22 -6.44 13.85
N ASP A 46 24.29 -6.29 14.63
CA ASP A 46 24.31 -6.35 16.10
C ASP A 46 24.70 -4.99 16.74
N GLY A 47 24.84 -3.93 15.94
CA GLY A 47 25.19 -2.58 16.39
C GLY A 47 24.24 -1.48 15.92
N PRO A 48 24.40 -0.24 16.42
CA PRO A 48 23.56 0.87 16.00
C PRO A 48 23.66 1.11 14.50
N LEU A 49 22.51 1.36 13.88
CA LEU A 49 22.30 1.62 12.46
C LEU A 49 21.89 3.08 12.28
N GLU A 50 22.83 3.92 11.91
CA GLU A 50 22.46 5.24 11.37
C GLU A 50 21.93 5.05 9.94
N ALA A 51 20.84 5.71 9.58
CA ALA A 51 20.16 5.52 8.29
C ALA A 51 21.08 5.75 7.07
N ASP A 52 22.11 6.58 7.21
CA ASP A 52 23.10 6.83 6.15
C ASP A 52 24.24 5.81 6.07
N SER A 53 24.27 4.87 7.00
CA SER A 53 25.36 3.92 7.22
C SER A 53 24.96 2.48 6.91
N TYR A 54 23.82 2.25 6.24
CA TYR A 54 23.40 0.92 5.82
C TYR A 54 24.43 0.28 4.88
N PRO A 55 25.02 -0.88 5.22
CA PRO A 55 26.09 -1.49 4.40
C PRO A 55 25.60 -1.95 3.03
N TRP A 56 24.30 -2.22 2.88
CA TRP A 56 23.66 -2.59 1.61
C TRP A 56 23.25 -1.38 0.75
N ARG A 57 23.68 -0.16 1.09
CA ARG A 57 23.71 0.94 0.12
C ARG A 57 24.82 0.77 -0.92
N ASP A 58 25.84 -0.04 -0.61
CA ASP A 58 26.82 -0.49 -1.61
C ASP A 58 26.22 -1.62 -2.46
N PRO A 59 26.06 -1.45 -3.79
CA PRO A 59 25.55 -2.50 -4.68
C PRO A 59 26.33 -3.81 -4.59
N ALA A 60 27.64 -3.76 -4.34
CA ALA A 60 28.49 -4.95 -4.21
C ALA A 60 28.14 -5.80 -2.98
N VAL A 61 27.52 -5.19 -1.96
CA VAL A 61 27.01 -5.86 -0.76
C VAL A 61 25.53 -6.21 -0.93
N LYS A 62 24.73 -5.25 -1.41
CA LYS A 62 23.28 -5.35 -1.61
C LYS A 62 22.88 -6.61 -2.38
N ASP A 63 23.57 -6.88 -3.49
CA ASP A 63 23.27 -7.98 -4.41
C ASP A 63 23.70 -9.36 -3.88
N ARG A 64 24.10 -9.46 -2.61
CA ARG A 64 24.55 -10.71 -1.97
C ARG A 64 23.71 -11.10 -0.77
N ILE A 65 22.82 -10.22 -0.31
CA ILE A 65 22.02 -10.45 0.88
C ILE A 65 20.69 -11.06 0.47
N GLU A 66 20.46 -12.29 0.90
CA GLU A 66 19.17 -12.98 0.79
C GLU A 66 18.42 -12.99 2.13
N VAL A 67 19.14 -12.96 3.25
CA VAL A 67 18.56 -12.88 4.59
C VAL A 67 19.18 -11.73 5.36
N LEU A 68 18.36 -10.85 5.91
CA LEU A 68 18.81 -9.73 6.73
C LEU A 68 18.22 -9.83 8.14
N LYS A 69 19.09 -9.84 9.15
CA LYS A 69 18.69 -9.86 10.56
C LYS A 69 19.27 -8.68 11.29
N ILE A 70 18.42 -7.78 11.76
CA ILE A 70 18.81 -6.63 12.56
C ILE A 70 18.37 -6.93 14.00
N ARG A 71 19.30 -6.90 14.94
CA ARG A 71 19.02 -7.21 16.36
C ARG A 71 18.97 -5.98 17.25
N THR A 72 19.44 -4.86 16.75
CA THR A 72 19.56 -3.58 17.45
C THR A 72 18.67 -2.54 16.80
N SER A 73 17.85 -1.87 17.61
CA SER A 73 17.14 -0.68 17.14
C SER A 73 18.05 0.54 17.20
N SER A 74 17.82 1.47 16.29
CA SER A 74 18.46 2.79 16.27
C SER A 74 17.37 3.81 15.98
N PRO A 75 16.92 4.54 17.03
CA PRO A 75 15.81 5.45 16.88
C PRO A 75 16.04 6.48 15.78
N ALA A 76 15.08 6.62 14.89
CA ALA A 76 15.15 7.50 13.73
C ALA A 76 13.75 8.03 13.42
N ASP A 77 13.66 9.31 13.03
CA ASP A 77 12.39 9.89 12.56
C ASP A 77 12.04 9.43 11.13
N SER A 78 12.96 8.75 10.44
CA SER A 78 12.74 8.14 9.13
C SER A 78 13.59 6.88 8.94
N VAL A 79 12.95 5.81 8.51
CA VAL A 79 13.56 4.57 7.99
C VAL A 79 13.22 4.40 6.51
N ALA A 80 12.88 5.51 5.84
CA ALA A 80 12.44 5.50 4.47
C ALA A 80 13.52 4.92 3.53
N GLY A 81 13.09 4.03 2.64
CA GLY A 81 13.97 3.37 1.68
C GLY A 81 15.08 2.51 2.31
N ALA A 82 15.00 2.16 3.60
CA ALA A 82 16.07 1.45 4.30
C ALA A 82 16.54 0.18 3.57
N PHE A 83 15.62 -0.55 2.93
CA PHE A 83 15.88 -1.78 2.18
C PHE A 83 15.44 -1.68 0.71
N GLU A 84 15.23 -0.45 0.20
CA GLU A 84 14.73 -0.25 -1.15
C GLU A 84 15.62 -0.94 -2.19
N GLY A 85 15.00 -1.68 -3.11
CA GLY A 85 15.63 -2.29 -4.26
C GLY A 85 16.56 -3.45 -3.92
N MET A 86 16.44 -4.07 -2.74
CA MET A 86 17.21 -5.27 -2.41
C MET A 86 16.69 -6.46 -3.21
N GLU A 87 17.09 -6.57 -4.48
CA GLU A 87 16.55 -7.51 -5.47
C GLU A 87 16.71 -9.00 -5.09
N LYS A 88 17.64 -9.31 -4.19
CA LYS A 88 17.89 -10.67 -3.70
C LYS A 88 17.33 -10.95 -2.31
N LEU A 89 16.83 -9.94 -1.59
CA LEU A 89 16.32 -10.13 -0.23
C LEU A 89 15.09 -11.04 -0.25
N VAL A 90 15.15 -12.12 0.51
CA VAL A 90 14.11 -13.15 0.67
C VAL A 90 13.47 -13.06 2.05
N GLU A 91 14.27 -12.82 3.08
CA GLU A 91 13.83 -12.78 4.46
C GLU A 91 14.41 -11.57 5.20
N VAL A 92 13.56 -10.91 5.98
CA VAL A 92 13.97 -9.83 6.89
C VAL A 92 13.41 -10.06 8.29
N ASP A 93 14.28 -9.87 9.28
CA ASP A 93 13.98 -9.94 10.70
C ASP A 93 14.46 -8.65 11.37
N LEU A 94 13.53 -7.88 11.93
CA LEU A 94 13.77 -6.57 12.53
C LEU A 94 13.40 -6.59 14.02
N PRO A 95 14.08 -5.79 14.87
CA PRO A 95 13.73 -5.71 16.28
C PRO A 95 12.37 -5.02 16.45
N ARG A 96 11.64 -5.36 17.52
CA ARG A 96 10.31 -4.78 17.85
C ARG A 96 10.29 -3.26 17.76
N ASP A 97 11.32 -2.61 18.29
CA ASP A 97 11.45 -1.17 18.41
C ASP A 97 12.14 -0.52 17.21
N PHE A 98 12.18 -1.17 16.04
CA PHE A 98 12.79 -0.62 14.81
C PHE A 98 12.18 0.73 14.39
N PHE A 99 10.89 0.94 14.64
CA PHE A 99 10.18 2.19 14.35
C PHE A 99 10.12 3.14 15.57
N ALA A 100 11.11 3.08 16.47
CA ALA A 100 11.22 4.05 17.54
C ALA A 100 11.66 5.42 16.98
N PRO A 101 10.95 6.52 17.27
CA PRO A 101 11.32 7.86 16.81
C PRO A 101 12.56 8.36 17.54
N ALA A 102 13.35 9.24 16.90
CA ALA A 102 14.54 9.83 17.50
C ALA A 102 14.20 10.78 18.66
N THR A 103 12.97 11.31 18.67
CA THR A 103 12.48 12.22 19.71
C THR A 103 11.22 11.71 20.41
N PRO A 104 11.04 11.98 21.72
CA PRO A 104 9.81 11.61 22.42
C PRO A 104 8.56 12.22 21.77
N GLY A 105 7.61 11.37 21.38
CA GLY A 105 6.39 11.80 20.70
C GLY A 105 6.58 12.06 19.20
N GLY A 106 7.77 11.82 18.64
CA GLY A 106 8.01 11.84 17.21
C GLY A 106 7.21 10.77 16.46
N GLN A 107 7.06 11.00 15.16
CA GLN A 107 6.51 10.05 14.21
C GLN A 107 7.65 9.53 13.32
N VAL A 108 7.43 8.36 12.70
CA VAL A 108 8.40 7.69 11.84
C VAL A 108 7.84 7.60 10.43
N ASP A 109 8.65 8.05 9.49
CA ASP A 109 8.46 7.82 8.07
C ASP A 109 9.07 6.47 7.66
N ALA A 110 8.21 5.52 7.27
CA ALA A 110 8.58 4.19 6.78
C ALA A 110 8.32 4.01 5.27
N SER A 111 8.17 5.13 4.54
CA SER A 111 7.92 5.11 3.12
C SER A 111 9.06 4.44 2.33
N TRP A 112 8.73 3.74 1.24
CA TRP A 112 9.68 3.03 0.37
C TRP A 112 10.54 1.94 1.04
N MET A 113 10.32 1.63 2.32
CA MET A 113 11.25 0.83 3.14
C MET A 113 11.67 -0.50 2.49
N PHE A 114 10.74 -1.21 1.86
CA PHE A 114 10.99 -2.45 1.09
C PHE A 114 10.61 -2.31 -0.39
N MET A 115 10.46 -1.08 -0.91
CA MET A 115 10.06 -0.90 -2.31
C MET A 115 11.03 -1.63 -3.24
N ASN A 116 10.50 -2.31 -4.26
CA ASN A 116 11.26 -3.10 -5.22
C ASN A 116 12.15 -4.19 -4.60
N CYS A 117 11.66 -4.89 -3.59
CA CYS A 117 12.24 -6.16 -3.11
C CYS A 117 11.47 -7.36 -3.70
N PRO A 118 11.59 -7.67 -5.00
CA PRO A 118 10.71 -8.62 -5.69
C PRO A 118 10.78 -10.04 -5.16
N LYS A 119 11.85 -10.42 -4.46
CA LYS A 119 12.04 -11.76 -3.87
C LYS A 119 11.65 -11.85 -2.39
N LEU A 120 11.22 -10.76 -1.77
CA LEU A 120 10.88 -10.76 -0.35
C LEU A 120 9.67 -11.66 -0.11
N GLU A 121 9.89 -12.74 0.63
CA GLU A 121 8.88 -13.77 0.94
C GLU A 121 8.50 -13.77 2.41
N ARG A 122 9.48 -13.51 3.30
CA ARG A 122 9.31 -13.63 4.75
C ARG A 122 9.67 -12.35 5.46
N VAL A 123 8.68 -11.78 6.15
CA VAL A 123 8.82 -10.59 6.98
C VAL A 123 8.28 -10.94 8.36
N ASN A 124 9.15 -10.98 9.37
CA ASN A 124 8.74 -11.24 10.75
C ASN A 124 8.15 -9.94 11.37
N ALA A 125 6.97 -9.53 10.91
CA ALA A 125 6.36 -8.24 11.24
C ALA A 125 5.46 -8.24 12.48
N ARG A 126 5.16 -9.41 13.05
CA ARG A 126 4.17 -9.59 14.12
C ARG A 126 4.45 -8.74 15.37
N ASP A 127 5.73 -8.65 15.74
CA ASP A 127 6.15 -8.00 16.98
C ASP A 127 6.60 -6.55 16.78
N TRP A 128 6.43 -5.97 15.59
CA TRP A 128 6.80 -4.58 15.33
C TRP A 128 5.93 -3.61 16.11
N ASP A 129 6.55 -2.61 16.73
CA ASP A 129 5.86 -1.46 17.33
C ASP A 129 5.59 -0.41 16.25
N THR A 130 4.49 -0.55 15.52
CA THR A 130 4.12 0.35 14.42
C THR A 130 3.41 1.63 14.90
N SER A 131 3.22 1.80 16.21
CA SER A 131 2.43 2.88 16.81
C SER A 131 2.95 4.29 16.50
N LYS A 132 4.14 4.40 15.92
CA LYS A 132 4.77 5.68 15.55
C LYS A 132 4.86 5.91 14.05
N ILE A 133 4.48 4.93 13.22
CA ILE A 133 4.50 5.09 11.77
C ILE A 133 3.38 6.05 11.37
N SER A 134 3.72 7.15 10.71
CA SER A 134 2.75 8.10 10.14
C SER A 134 2.65 8.03 8.62
N ASP A 135 3.74 7.60 7.97
CA ASP A 135 3.83 7.45 6.52
C ASP A 135 4.39 6.06 6.18
N ALA A 136 3.62 5.27 5.44
CA ALA A 136 4.01 3.96 4.92
C ALA A 136 3.87 3.90 3.40
N GLN A 137 4.00 5.05 2.72
CA GLN A 137 3.85 5.15 1.28
C GLN A 137 4.83 4.21 0.57
N PHE A 138 4.36 3.38 -0.36
CA PHE A 138 5.18 2.39 -1.07
C PHE A 138 5.97 1.40 -0.19
N MET A 139 5.63 1.23 1.10
CA MET A 139 6.46 0.46 2.04
C MET A 139 6.82 -0.95 1.53
N PHE A 140 5.88 -1.67 0.89
CA PHE A 140 6.08 -2.98 0.29
C PHE A 140 5.89 -2.99 -1.22
N ALA A 141 5.87 -1.83 -1.88
CA ALA A 141 5.58 -1.75 -3.31
C ALA A 141 6.54 -2.62 -4.13
N GLY A 142 6.03 -3.47 -5.02
CA GLY A 142 6.84 -4.37 -5.84
C GLY A 142 7.43 -5.57 -5.11
N CYS A 143 6.99 -5.89 -3.89
CA CYS A 143 7.34 -7.14 -3.19
C CYS A 143 6.57 -8.34 -3.79
N LYS A 144 6.90 -8.68 -5.05
CA LYS A 144 6.14 -9.63 -5.88
C LYS A 144 6.06 -11.04 -5.32
N SER A 145 7.05 -11.50 -4.56
CA SER A 145 7.04 -12.82 -3.93
C SER A 145 6.31 -12.87 -2.57
N LEU A 146 5.87 -11.73 -2.02
CA LEU A 146 5.21 -11.69 -0.72
C LEU A 146 3.81 -12.30 -0.83
N GLN A 147 3.57 -13.42 -0.14
CA GLN A 147 2.27 -14.14 -0.18
C GLN A 147 1.34 -13.80 0.98
N SER A 148 1.92 -13.48 2.13
CA SER A 148 1.21 -13.11 3.36
C SER A 148 2.09 -12.24 4.24
N LEU A 149 1.47 -11.42 5.08
CA LEU A 149 2.15 -10.60 6.08
C LEU A 149 1.34 -10.65 7.39
N ASP A 150 2.01 -10.94 8.51
CA ASP A 150 1.38 -10.90 9.85
C ASP A 150 1.33 -9.44 10.33
N ALA A 151 0.34 -8.69 9.82
CA ALA A 151 0.11 -7.27 10.09
C ALA A 151 -1.17 -7.00 10.91
N GLY A 152 -1.86 -8.05 11.39
CA GLY A 152 -3.11 -7.90 12.13
C GLY A 152 -2.93 -7.25 13.51
N GLY A 153 -1.72 -7.33 14.08
CA GLY A 153 -1.37 -6.71 15.37
C GLY A 153 -0.79 -5.29 15.26
N TRP A 154 -0.74 -4.71 14.06
CA TRP A 154 -0.17 -3.38 13.87
C TRP A 154 -1.09 -2.31 14.46
N ASP A 155 -0.49 -1.39 15.22
CA ASP A 155 -1.12 -0.13 15.59
C ASP A 155 -0.99 0.85 14.42
N THR A 156 -2.09 1.06 13.69
CA THR A 156 -2.19 1.99 12.56
C THR A 156 -2.81 3.33 12.95
N SER A 157 -3.05 3.57 14.25
CA SER A 157 -3.76 4.76 14.72
C SER A 157 -3.07 6.08 14.38
N ASN A 158 -1.77 6.07 14.05
CA ASN A 158 -1.03 7.26 13.62
C ASN A 158 -0.81 7.34 12.09
N LEU A 159 -1.22 6.32 11.33
CA LEU A 159 -0.98 6.23 9.90
C LEU A 159 -1.87 7.21 9.13
N ASP A 160 -1.26 8.22 8.51
CA ASP A 160 -1.93 9.25 7.70
C ASP A 160 -1.86 8.90 6.19
N CYS A 161 -0.76 8.29 5.75
CA CYS A 161 -0.51 7.92 4.36
C CYS A 161 -0.13 6.44 4.22
N ALA A 162 -0.96 5.67 3.50
CA ALA A 162 -0.70 4.29 3.08
C ALA A 162 -0.72 4.16 1.55
N SER A 163 -0.50 5.27 0.84
CA SER A 163 -0.57 5.29 -0.62
C SER A 163 0.44 4.31 -1.22
N ALA A 164 -0.06 3.47 -2.12
CA ALA A 164 0.71 2.44 -2.80
C ALA A 164 1.46 1.45 -1.88
N MET A 165 1.06 1.32 -0.61
CA MET A 165 1.77 0.52 0.40
C MET A 165 2.07 -0.91 -0.05
N PHE A 166 1.13 -1.56 -0.73
CA PHE A 166 1.25 -2.92 -1.27
C PHE A 166 1.12 -2.97 -2.80
N THR A 167 1.28 -1.85 -3.51
CA THR A 167 1.20 -1.85 -4.98
C THR A 167 2.14 -2.91 -5.59
N ASP A 168 1.70 -3.63 -6.61
CA ASP A 168 2.46 -4.68 -7.29
C ASP A 168 2.93 -5.84 -6.38
N CYS A 169 2.31 -6.05 -5.22
CA CYS A 169 2.44 -7.30 -4.44
C CYS A 169 1.60 -8.41 -5.09
N GLU A 170 1.98 -8.82 -6.30
CA GLU A 170 1.15 -9.64 -7.20
C GLU A 170 0.69 -10.97 -6.57
N ASN A 171 1.51 -11.58 -5.70
CA ASN A 171 1.21 -12.85 -5.03
C ASN A 171 0.59 -12.70 -3.62
N LEU A 172 0.34 -11.48 -3.13
CA LEU A 172 -0.23 -11.26 -1.80
C LEU A 172 -1.69 -11.74 -1.79
N GLY A 173 -1.91 -12.93 -1.22
CA GLY A 173 -3.22 -13.57 -1.24
C GLY A 173 -4.05 -13.32 0.02
N HIS A 174 -3.39 -13.09 1.15
CA HIS A 174 -4.03 -12.86 2.45
C HIS A 174 -3.29 -11.77 3.22
N LEU A 175 -4.05 -10.80 3.73
CA LEU A 175 -3.58 -9.78 4.65
C LEU A 175 -4.68 -9.53 5.68
N ASP A 176 -4.33 -9.67 6.97
CA ASP A 176 -5.25 -9.33 8.04
C ASP A 176 -5.16 -7.82 8.32
N VAL A 177 -6.26 -7.11 8.04
CA VAL A 177 -6.42 -5.65 8.24
C VAL A 177 -7.67 -5.31 9.05
N GLY A 178 -8.32 -6.32 9.66
CA GLY A 178 -9.63 -6.16 10.31
C GLY A 178 -9.59 -5.27 11.55
N GLU A 179 -8.47 -5.29 12.27
CA GLU A 179 -8.24 -4.52 13.50
C GLU A 179 -7.44 -3.22 13.26
N TRP A 180 -7.22 -2.83 11.99
CA TRP A 180 -6.54 -1.59 11.68
C TRP A 180 -7.41 -0.38 12.05
N ASP A 181 -6.89 0.50 12.90
CA ASP A 181 -7.46 1.83 13.12
C ASP A 181 -7.12 2.74 11.93
N THR A 182 -8.09 2.95 11.04
CA THR A 182 -7.96 3.82 9.86
C THR A 182 -8.43 5.25 10.11
N SER A 183 -8.79 5.62 11.35
CA SER A 183 -9.43 6.90 11.66
C SER A 183 -8.57 8.14 11.36
N ASN A 184 -7.26 7.96 11.17
CA ASN A 184 -6.32 9.00 10.73
C ASN A 184 -5.90 8.89 9.25
N LEU A 185 -6.24 7.82 8.55
CA LEU A 185 -5.81 7.58 7.18
C LEU A 185 -6.48 8.56 6.20
N ARG A 186 -5.66 9.32 5.47
CA ARG A 186 -6.13 10.29 4.45
C ARG A 186 -5.89 9.82 3.03
N TYR A 187 -4.76 9.14 2.81
CA TYR A 187 -4.32 8.75 1.48
C TYR A 187 -4.12 7.23 1.44
N ALA A 188 -4.95 6.56 0.64
CA ALA A 188 -4.88 5.12 0.38
C ALA A 188 -4.89 4.84 -1.13
N ASN A 189 -4.49 5.83 -1.95
CA ASN A 189 -4.48 5.66 -3.38
C ASN A 189 -3.49 4.57 -3.79
N SER A 190 -3.90 3.70 -4.70
CA SER A 190 -3.15 2.53 -5.14
C SER A 190 -2.73 1.55 -4.03
N MET A 191 -3.25 1.64 -2.81
CA MET A 191 -2.75 0.88 -1.65
C MET A 191 -2.59 -0.63 -1.93
N PHE A 192 -3.53 -1.23 -2.66
CA PHE A 192 -3.49 -2.63 -3.11
C PHE A 192 -3.48 -2.79 -4.64
N ASP A 193 -3.12 -1.74 -5.40
CA ASP A 193 -3.10 -1.80 -6.87
C ASP A 193 -2.22 -2.97 -7.34
N ASN A 194 -2.74 -3.79 -8.25
CA ASN A 194 -2.08 -4.96 -8.82
C ASN A 194 -1.72 -6.07 -7.79
N CYS A 195 -2.40 -6.14 -6.65
CA CYS A 195 -2.41 -7.32 -5.77
C CYS A 195 -3.30 -8.43 -6.37
N ARG A 196 -2.85 -9.06 -7.45
CA ARG A 196 -3.68 -9.95 -8.28
C ARG A 196 -4.25 -11.16 -7.53
N SER A 197 -3.49 -11.74 -6.62
CA SER A 197 -3.90 -12.90 -5.81
C SER A 197 -4.77 -12.56 -4.59
N LEU A 198 -5.02 -11.28 -4.31
CA LEU A 198 -5.78 -10.87 -3.13
C LEU A 198 -7.26 -11.25 -3.29
N GLN A 199 -7.74 -12.14 -2.42
CA GLN A 199 -9.11 -12.71 -2.54
C GLN A 199 -10.14 -12.00 -1.65
N TYR A 200 -9.71 -11.55 -0.47
CA TYR A 200 -10.56 -10.97 0.56
C TYR A 200 -9.77 -9.99 1.44
N LEU A 201 -10.43 -8.92 1.87
CA LEU A 201 -10.00 -8.02 2.93
C LEU A 201 -11.18 -7.74 3.85
N ASP A 202 -10.95 -7.83 5.16
CA ASP A 202 -11.95 -7.41 6.14
C ASP A 202 -11.83 -5.91 6.42
N THR A 203 -12.70 -5.11 5.80
CA THR A 203 -12.69 -3.63 5.93
C THR A 203 -13.90 -3.09 6.70
N ARG A 204 -14.59 -3.95 7.46
CA ARG A 204 -15.89 -3.61 8.08
C ARG A 204 -15.78 -2.56 9.18
N GLU A 205 -14.69 -2.60 9.93
CA GLU A 205 -14.44 -1.70 11.07
C GLU A 205 -13.60 -0.47 10.68
N TRP A 206 -13.28 -0.29 9.40
CA TRP A 206 -12.51 0.86 8.94
C TRP A 206 -13.29 2.18 9.10
N ASP A 207 -12.80 3.07 9.96
CA ASP A 207 -13.23 4.47 9.98
C ASP A 207 -12.56 5.23 8.83
N THR A 208 -13.27 5.38 7.72
CA THR A 208 -12.78 6.12 6.54
C THR A 208 -13.13 7.61 6.59
N GLY A 209 -13.58 8.15 7.73
CA GLY A 209 -14.10 9.53 7.82
C GLY A 209 -13.09 10.64 7.49
N LYS A 210 -11.80 10.32 7.41
CA LYS A 210 -10.73 11.22 6.95
C LYS A 210 -10.16 10.87 5.57
N LEU A 211 -10.58 9.76 4.96
CA LEU A 211 -10.05 9.31 3.69
C LEU A 211 -10.44 10.29 2.58
N GLU A 212 -9.43 10.89 1.93
CA GLU A 212 -9.59 11.90 0.87
C GLU A 212 -9.36 11.29 -0.52
N ASP A 213 -8.47 10.30 -0.64
CA ASP A 213 -8.06 9.69 -1.91
C ASP A 213 -7.98 8.15 -1.83
N ALA A 214 -8.87 7.50 -2.57
CA ALA A 214 -8.92 6.05 -2.78
C ALA A 214 -8.76 5.68 -4.27
N LYS A 215 -8.20 6.57 -5.09
CA LYS A 215 -7.90 6.30 -6.50
C LYS A 215 -7.10 5.00 -6.62
N LYS A 216 -7.50 4.09 -7.50
CA LYS A 216 -6.82 2.80 -7.76
C LYS A 216 -6.63 1.90 -6.54
N MET A 217 -7.31 2.16 -5.42
CA MET A 217 -7.02 1.46 -4.16
C MET A 217 -7.00 -0.06 -4.28
N PHE A 218 -7.89 -0.63 -5.10
CA PHE A 218 -7.98 -2.06 -5.38
C PHE A 218 -7.87 -2.37 -6.89
N SER A 219 -7.34 -1.45 -7.68
CA SER A 219 -7.17 -1.64 -9.13
C SER A 219 -6.36 -2.92 -9.41
N ASN A 220 -6.73 -3.69 -10.42
CA ASN A 220 -6.11 -4.96 -10.81
C ASN A 220 -6.05 -6.04 -9.70
N CYS A 221 -6.88 -5.96 -8.64
CA CYS A 221 -7.10 -7.07 -7.71
C CYS A 221 -7.98 -8.14 -8.35
N GLN A 222 -7.40 -8.94 -9.24
CA GLN A 222 -8.13 -9.83 -10.14
C GLN A 222 -8.92 -10.94 -9.43
N GLU A 223 -8.45 -11.42 -8.28
CA GLU A 223 -9.10 -12.46 -7.48
C GLU A 223 -10.06 -11.93 -6.40
N LEU A 224 -10.15 -10.61 -6.21
CA LEU A 224 -10.99 -10.00 -5.18
C LEU A 224 -12.47 -10.19 -5.54
N ARG A 225 -13.21 -10.93 -4.70
CA ARG A 225 -14.61 -11.30 -5.02
C ARG A 225 -15.67 -10.32 -4.53
N GLY A 226 -15.34 -9.57 -3.48
CA GLY A 226 -16.25 -8.63 -2.85
C GLY A 226 -15.50 -7.75 -1.85
N LEU A 227 -16.10 -6.62 -1.53
CA LEU A 227 -15.63 -5.71 -0.50
C LEU A 227 -16.84 -5.16 0.26
N ASP A 228 -16.86 -5.35 1.57
CA ASP A 228 -17.88 -4.75 2.44
C ASP A 228 -17.45 -3.32 2.80
N THR A 229 -18.10 -2.34 2.17
CA THR A 229 -17.91 -0.92 2.46
C THR A 229 -19.09 -0.30 3.20
N SER A 230 -19.96 -1.12 3.82
CA SER A 230 -21.19 -0.65 4.48
C SER A 230 -20.94 0.19 5.74
N GLY A 231 -19.76 0.04 6.36
CA GLY A 231 -19.28 0.83 7.49
C GLY A 231 -18.52 2.10 7.10
N TRP A 232 -18.20 2.30 5.81
CA TRP A 232 -17.35 3.41 5.38
C TRP A 232 -18.07 4.75 5.49
N ASN A 233 -17.42 5.71 6.14
CA ASN A 233 -17.80 7.12 6.08
C ASN A 233 -17.05 7.79 4.92
N THR A 234 -17.73 8.00 3.79
CA THR A 234 -17.11 8.57 2.57
C THR A 234 -17.31 10.08 2.41
N SER A 235 -17.81 10.78 3.44
CA SER A 235 -18.18 12.20 3.36
C SER A 235 -17.03 13.15 2.96
N ARG A 236 -15.78 12.70 3.08
CA ARG A 236 -14.57 13.43 2.65
C ARG A 236 -13.89 12.86 1.40
N LEU A 237 -14.33 11.71 0.90
CA LEU A 237 -13.71 11.05 -0.23
C LEU A 237 -13.91 11.91 -1.49
N ALA A 238 -12.80 12.42 -2.04
CA ALA A 238 -12.83 13.29 -3.21
C ALA A 238 -12.51 12.53 -4.50
N ARG A 239 -11.67 11.49 -4.41
CA ARG A 239 -11.11 10.76 -5.55
C ARG A 239 -11.23 9.25 -5.38
N SER A 240 -11.77 8.60 -6.40
CA SER A 240 -12.05 7.15 -6.45
C SER A 240 -11.89 6.59 -7.87
N GLU A 241 -11.14 7.31 -8.72
CA GLU A 241 -10.88 6.90 -10.10
C GLU A 241 -10.22 5.52 -10.12
N GLU A 242 -10.69 4.66 -11.01
CA GLU A 242 -10.14 3.31 -11.21
C GLU A 242 -10.12 2.46 -9.92
N MET A 243 -10.88 2.81 -8.86
CA MET A 243 -10.76 2.17 -7.55
C MET A 243 -10.89 0.64 -7.59
N PHE A 244 -11.75 0.12 -8.46
CA PHE A 244 -11.96 -1.31 -8.70
C PHE A 244 -11.64 -1.72 -10.14
N ALA A 245 -10.90 -0.91 -10.90
CA ALA A 245 -10.59 -1.20 -12.29
C ALA A 245 -9.93 -2.58 -12.43
N ASN A 246 -10.37 -3.39 -13.40
CA ASN A 246 -9.91 -4.75 -13.69
C ASN A 246 -9.97 -5.73 -12.49
N CYS A 247 -10.84 -5.50 -11.51
CA CYS A 247 -11.19 -6.51 -10.51
C CYS A 247 -12.08 -7.58 -11.16
N HIS A 248 -11.48 -8.49 -11.93
CA HIS A 248 -12.21 -9.49 -12.70
C HIS A 248 -13.12 -10.37 -11.82
N GLY A 249 -12.70 -10.68 -10.59
CA GLY A 249 -13.45 -11.48 -9.64
C GLY A 249 -14.58 -10.73 -8.91
N LEU A 250 -14.66 -9.40 -9.01
CA LEU A 250 -15.57 -8.60 -8.18
C LEU A 250 -17.03 -8.84 -8.59
N GLU A 251 -17.78 -9.56 -7.77
CA GLU A 251 -19.19 -9.87 -8.02
C GLU A 251 -20.12 -8.78 -7.46
N HIS A 252 -19.71 -8.13 -6.35
CA HIS A 252 -20.48 -7.12 -5.65
C HIS A 252 -19.58 -6.11 -4.93
N ALA A 253 -20.02 -4.85 -4.89
CA ALA A 253 -19.48 -3.80 -4.03
C ALA A 253 -20.65 -3.00 -3.42
N ASP A 254 -20.78 -2.97 -2.09
CA ASP A 254 -21.87 -2.24 -1.42
C ASP A 254 -21.53 -0.75 -1.25
N LEU A 255 -21.93 0.05 -2.23
CA LEU A 255 -21.75 1.50 -2.24
C LEU A 255 -22.99 2.26 -1.78
N SER A 256 -24.03 1.57 -1.30
CA SER A 256 -25.37 2.15 -1.10
C SER A 256 -25.43 3.22 0.00
N ARG A 257 -24.45 3.18 0.93
CA ARG A 257 -24.33 4.10 2.07
C ARG A 257 -23.29 5.19 1.90
N TRP A 258 -22.63 5.24 0.74
CA TRP A 258 -21.62 6.26 0.47
C TRP A 258 -22.25 7.66 0.47
N ASP A 259 -21.74 8.54 1.33
CA ASP A 259 -21.94 9.98 1.18
C ASP A 259 -21.00 10.47 0.07
N THR A 260 -21.56 10.68 -1.12
CA THR A 260 -20.81 11.15 -2.29
C THR A 260 -20.87 12.66 -2.48
N GLY A 261 -21.36 13.43 -1.49
CA GLY A 261 -21.47 14.89 -1.60
C GLY A 261 -20.13 15.61 -1.82
N SER A 262 -19.02 14.96 -1.45
CA SER A 262 -17.66 15.44 -1.70
C SER A 262 -16.95 14.78 -2.88
N LEU A 263 -17.55 13.75 -3.50
CA LEU A 263 -16.90 12.98 -4.54
C LEU A 263 -16.78 13.80 -5.83
N ARG A 264 -15.53 14.02 -6.30
CA ARG A 264 -15.25 14.78 -7.53
C ARG A 264 -15.07 13.88 -8.73
N ARG A 265 -14.40 12.73 -8.56
CA ARG A 265 -14.08 11.83 -9.67
C ARG A 265 -14.26 10.36 -9.31
N ALA A 266 -14.93 9.66 -10.21
CA ALA A 266 -15.12 8.21 -10.18
C ALA A 266 -14.97 7.62 -11.60
N ASP A 267 -14.08 8.22 -12.40
CA ASP A 267 -13.71 7.75 -13.73
C ASP A 267 -13.25 6.29 -13.68
N ALA A 268 -13.74 5.47 -14.62
CA ALA A 268 -13.32 4.08 -14.79
C ALA A 268 -13.38 3.22 -13.51
N MET A 269 -14.20 3.59 -12.52
CA MET A 269 -14.23 2.94 -11.20
C MET A 269 -14.39 1.42 -11.29
N PHE A 270 -15.23 0.93 -12.20
CA PHE A 270 -15.50 -0.50 -12.41
C PHE A 270 -15.03 -1.00 -13.79
N THR A 271 -14.22 -0.23 -14.54
CA THR A 271 -13.80 -0.66 -15.87
C THR A 271 -13.18 -2.07 -15.82
N GLY A 272 -13.54 -2.97 -16.72
CA GLY A 272 -13.02 -4.33 -16.73
C GLY A 272 -13.45 -5.23 -15.57
N CYS A 273 -14.43 -4.85 -14.74
CA CYS A 273 -15.02 -5.75 -13.74
C CYS A 273 -15.89 -6.81 -14.44
N THR A 274 -15.29 -7.89 -14.90
CA THR A 274 -15.95 -8.88 -15.75
C THR A 274 -16.96 -9.75 -15.01
N SER A 275 -16.88 -9.91 -13.69
CA SER A 275 -17.86 -10.69 -12.89
C SER A 275 -18.95 -9.84 -12.26
N LEU A 276 -18.90 -8.51 -12.39
CA LEU A 276 -19.86 -7.61 -11.76
C LEU A 276 -21.23 -7.74 -12.44
N GLU A 277 -22.24 -8.21 -11.69
CA GLU A 277 -23.59 -8.41 -12.24
C GLU A 277 -24.53 -7.24 -11.94
N THR A 278 -24.35 -6.56 -10.82
CA THR A 278 -25.23 -5.48 -10.38
C THR A 278 -24.45 -4.36 -9.71
N VAL A 279 -24.91 -3.13 -9.93
CA VAL A 279 -24.40 -1.96 -9.20
C VAL A 279 -25.56 -1.09 -8.72
N ASP A 280 -25.50 -0.64 -7.47
CA ASP A 280 -26.48 0.26 -6.86
C ASP A 280 -25.85 1.59 -6.49
N LEU A 281 -26.11 2.61 -7.32
CA LEU A 281 -25.65 3.98 -7.14
C LEU A 281 -26.83 4.94 -6.88
N CYS A 282 -28.05 4.44 -6.67
CA CYS A 282 -29.25 5.31 -6.70
C CYS A 282 -29.26 6.40 -5.62
N GLY A 283 -28.53 6.20 -4.53
CA GLY A 283 -28.38 7.13 -3.42
C GLY A 283 -27.28 8.18 -3.59
N TRP A 284 -26.47 8.12 -4.65
CA TRP A 284 -25.36 9.06 -4.80
C TRP A 284 -25.85 10.49 -5.03
N ASN A 285 -25.31 11.41 -4.24
CA ASN A 285 -25.32 12.84 -4.54
C ASN A 285 -24.27 13.12 -5.62
N THR A 286 -24.71 13.61 -6.78
CA THR A 286 -23.83 13.87 -7.91
C THR A 286 -23.44 15.34 -8.05
N ASP A 287 -23.92 16.25 -7.19
CA ASP A 287 -23.76 17.70 -7.32
C ASP A 287 -22.30 18.14 -7.48
N ALA A 288 -21.39 17.52 -6.74
CA ALA A 288 -19.96 17.81 -6.80
C ALA A 288 -19.18 16.99 -7.84
N LEU A 289 -19.82 15.97 -8.44
CA LEU A 289 -19.17 15.03 -9.35
C LEU A 289 -18.83 15.73 -10.67
N GLU A 290 -17.57 15.68 -11.04
CA GLU A 290 -17.02 16.27 -12.27
C GLU A 290 -16.98 15.26 -13.41
N SER A 291 -16.68 13.99 -13.11
CA SER A 291 -16.48 12.95 -14.13
C SER A 291 -16.66 11.54 -13.60
N THR A 292 -17.29 10.71 -14.43
CA THR A 292 -17.54 9.26 -14.24
C THR A 292 -17.30 8.51 -15.54
N ARG A 293 -16.41 9.04 -16.38
CA ARG A 293 -16.17 8.52 -17.72
C ARG A 293 -15.63 7.10 -17.65
N GLY A 294 -16.15 6.22 -18.49
CA GLY A 294 -15.67 4.86 -18.60
C GLY A 294 -16.00 3.97 -17.41
N MET A 295 -16.89 4.39 -16.52
CA MET A 295 -17.13 3.73 -15.23
C MET A 295 -17.43 2.24 -15.39
N PHE A 296 -18.15 1.85 -16.45
CA PHE A 296 -18.58 0.47 -16.68
C PHE A 296 -18.05 -0.13 -17.99
N LEU A 297 -17.03 0.49 -18.62
CA LEU A 297 -16.44 -0.07 -19.83
C LEU A 297 -15.93 -1.48 -19.56
N PHE A 298 -16.11 -2.38 -20.53
CA PHE A 298 -15.67 -3.77 -20.44
C PHE A 298 -16.24 -4.55 -19.22
N CYS A 299 -17.49 -4.24 -18.81
CA CYS A 299 -18.26 -5.02 -17.83
C CYS A 299 -19.33 -5.91 -18.53
N PRO A 300 -18.96 -6.99 -19.24
CA PRO A 300 -19.87 -7.75 -20.09
C PRO A 300 -20.99 -8.49 -19.35
N ASN A 301 -20.82 -8.78 -18.06
CA ASN A 301 -21.80 -9.52 -17.26
C ASN A 301 -22.72 -8.63 -16.43
N LEU A 302 -22.61 -7.30 -16.57
CA LEU A 302 -23.50 -6.37 -15.88
C LEU A 302 -24.93 -6.61 -16.39
N LYS A 303 -25.86 -6.87 -15.48
CA LYS A 303 -27.28 -7.15 -15.77
C LYS A 303 -28.17 -5.99 -15.33
N GLU A 304 -27.81 -5.32 -14.24
CA GLU A 304 -28.60 -4.22 -13.66
C GLU A 304 -27.70 -3.10 -13.15
N ALA A 305 -28.02 -1.86 -13.52
CA ALA A 305 -27.42 -0.66 -12.97
C ALA A 305 -28.51 0.26 -12.42
N LYS A 306 -28.47 0.54 -11.12
CA LYS A 306 -29.35 1.55 -10.50
C LYS A 306 -28.58 2.86 -10.40
N LEU A 307 -28.97 3.85 -11.19
CA LEU A 307 -28.27 5.12 -11.34
C LEU A 307 -28.96 6.25 -10.55
N PRO A 308 -28.24 7.33 -10.19
CA PRO A 308 -28.82 8.51 -9.54
C PRO A 308 -29.88 9.22 -10.39
N VAL A 309 -30.82 9.90 -9.73
CA VAL A 309 -31.93 10.64 -10.39
C VAL A 309 -31.46 11.78 -11.29
N ALA A 310 -30.32 12.39 -10.96
CA ALA A 310 -29.88 13.66 -11.55
C ALA A 310 -29.45 13.57 -13.01
N ASP A 311 -29.34 12.37 -13.60
CA ASP A 311 -28.63 12.18 -14.86
C ASP A 311 -29.52 12.00 -16.11
N VAL A 312 -30.79 12.42 -16.03
CA VAL A 312 -31.68 12.52 -17.20
C VAL A 312 -31.84 13.98 -17.68
N ALA A 313 -31.28 14.96 -16.95
CA ALA A 313 -31.28 16.36 -17.36
C ALA A 313 -29.83 16.84 -17.47
N ALA A 314 -29.36 17.03 -18.71
CA ALA A 314 -28.06 17.64 -19.00
C ALA A 314 -27.83 18.86 -18.09
N ARG A 315 -26.71 18.87 -17.35
CA ARG A 315 -26.29 20.12 -16.71
C ARG A 315 -26.08 21.13 -17.83
N PRO A 316 -26.61 22.37 -17.71
CA PRO A 316 -26.45 23.40 -18.74
C PRO A 316 -25.00 23.63 -19.18
N ASP A 317 -24.04 23.30 -18.31
CA ASP A 317 -22.60 23.52 -18.52
C ASP A 317 -21.78 22.24 -18.77
N SER A 318 -22.37 21.02 -18.71
CA SER A 318 -21.64 19.77 -19.01
C SER A 318 -22.01 19.25 -20.40
N ARG A 319 -21.03 19.18 -21.31
CA ARG A 319 -21.21 18.58 -22.66
C ARG A 319 -21.37 17.05 -22.64
N HIS A 320 -21.35 16.44 -21.46
CA HIS A 320 -21.41 15.00 -21.25
C HIS A 320 -22.40 14.69 -20.11
N LEU A 321 -23.15 13.60 -20.27
CA LEU A 321 -23.85 12.93 -19.17
C LEU A 321 -22.79 12.50 -18.14
N LEU A 322 -23.14 12.48 -16.85
CA LEU A 322 -22.20 11.96 -15.86
C LEU A 322 -22.05 10.45 -16.07
N PHE A 323 -23.15 9.71 -16.09
CA PHE A 323 -23.23 8.29 -16.38
C PHE A 323 -23.62 8.08 -17.85
N ASP A 324 -22.62 7.79 -18.68
CA ASP A 324 -22.85 7.44 -20.08
C ASP A 324 -23.41 6.01 -20.18
N THR A 325 -24.73 5.88 -20.34
CA THR A 325 -25.37 4.58 -20.49
C THR A 325 -25.00 3.85 -21.77
N SER A 326 -24.34 4.50 -22.75
CA SER A 326 -23.82 3.82 -23.95
C SER A 326 -22.62 2.93 -23.66
N GLU A 327 -22.01 3.08 -22.47
CA GLU A 327 -20.95 2.20 -21.99
C GLU A 327 -21.50 0.87 -21.44
N LEU A 328 -22.80 0.81 -21.15
CA LEU A 328 -23.46 -0.39 -20.67
C LEU A 328 -23.70 -1.36 -21.84
N GLY A 329 -23.49 -2.66 -21.60
CA GLY A 329 -23.76 -3.70 -22.60
C GLY A 329 -25.24 -3.79 -22.99
N ASP A 330 -25.51 -4.33 -24.18
CA ASP A 330 -26.87 -4.57 -24.67
C ASP A 330 -27.67 -5.42 -23.66
N GLY A 331 -28.86 -4.94 -23.28
CA GLY A 331 -29.77 -5.65 -22.38
C GLY A 331 -29.57 -5.36 -20.88
N VAL A 332 -28.63 -4.50 -20.50
CA VAL A 332 -28.50 -4.02 -19.11
C VAL A 332 -29.77 -3.27 -18.71
N LYS A 333 -30.39 -3.69 -17.60
CA LYS A 333 -31.53 -3.00 -17.01
C LYS A 333 -31.05 -1.77 -16.26
N VAL A 334 -31.37 -0.59 -16.77
CA VAL A 334 -31.13 0.68 -16.06
C VAL A 334 -32.36 1.05 -15.23
N GLN A 335 -32.17 1.21 -13.92
CA GLN A 335 -33.18 1.76 -13.02
C GLN A 335 -32.71 3.13 -12.53
N ALA A 336 -33.60 4.12 -12.49
CA ALA A 336 -33.37 5.39 -11.81
C ALA A 336 -34.61 5.69 -10.95
N PRO A 337 -34.46 6.24 -9.73
CA PRO A 337 -35.64 6.63 -8.95
C PRO A 337 -36.48 7.62 -9.77
N ASN A 338 -37.77 7.31 -9.92
CA ASN A 338 -38.71 8.15 -10.66
C ASN A 338 -38.60 9.60 -10.17
N LEU A 339 -38.24 10.53 -11.07
CA LEU A 339 -38.61 11.93 -10.93
C LEU A 339 -40.13 11.95 -10.73
N ALA A 340 -40.58 12.10 -9.48
CA ALA A 340 -41.96 12.44 -9.22
C ALA A 340 -42.22 13.75 -9.99
N LYS A 341 -42.99 13.61 -11.08
CA LYS A 341 -43.58 14.66 -11.91
C LYS A 341 -43.42 16.05 -11.30
N ARG A 342 -42.49 16.85 -11.83
CA ARG A 342 -42.54 18.30 -11.68
C ARG A 342 -43.05 18.91 -12.97
#